data_AF-A0A7G6ZD66-F1
#
_entry.id   AF-A0A7G6ZD66-F1
#
_cell.length_a   1.000
_cell.length_b   1.000
_cell.length_c   1.000
_cell.angle_alpha   90.00
_cell.angle_beta   90.00
_cell.angle_gamma   90.00
#
_symmetry.space_group_name_H-M   'P 1'
#
loop_
_entity.id
_entity.type
_entity.pdbx_description
1 polymer ?
#
loop_
_entity_poly.entity_id
_entity_poly.type
_entity_poly.pdbx_seq_one_letter_code
_entity_poly.pdbx_strand_id
1 'polypeptide(L)'
;MTFTEADHPRTAGKFTDKLQTPPEAQLSQDAVAGYIYLNRVFTGPQLVATMIKRGELSPAAADMDVEDVLNQHAGANAIERDDERTFADDEFPKVLREGNVLISDHPSLGREYWNFPGYDEDPLTGDGALDEFAQTLDGVYTDELWEGTDYSLPAEHNLTVIKANAVNLGIDFTALGYPLPTRHN
;
A
#
# COMPACT_ATOMS: atom_id res chain seq x y z
N MET A 1 14.00 59.51 8.82
CA MET A 1 13.11 58.35 8.64
C MET A 1 13.24 57.90 7.20
N THR A 2 14.02 56.85 6.99
CA THR A 2 14.07 56.06 5.75
C THR A 2 14.86 54.80 6.10
N PHE A 3 14.16 53.68 6.26
CA PHE A 3 14.77 52.36 6.31
C PHE A 3 14.73 51.83 4.87
N THR A 4 15.88 51.50 4.31
CA THR A 4 16.00 50.87 2.99
C THR A 4 16.67 49.51 3.17
N GLU A 5 15.99 48.50 2.66
CA GLU A 5 16.39 47.14 2.26
C GLU A 5 17.66 46.53 2.87
N ALA A 6 17.45 45.48 3.66
CA ALA A 6 18.47 44.49 3.97
C ALA A 6 18.65 43.54 2.77
N ASP A 7 19.79 43.66 2.11
CA ASP A 7 20.36 42.71 1.17
C ASP A 7 20.90 41.51 1.96
N HIS A 8 20.25 40.35 1.86
CA HIS A 8 20.74 39.08 2.40
C HIS A 8 21.06 38.14 1.24
N PRO A 9 22.33 37.71 1.07
CA PRO A 9 22.69 36.73 0.05
C PRO A 9 22.10 35.36 0.42
N ARG A 10 21.32 34.78 -0.51
CA ARG A 10 20.90 33.37 -0.46
C ARG A 10 22.12 32.47 -0.65
N THR A 11 22.63 31.92 0.44
CA THR A 11 23.59 30.82 0.39
C THR A 11 22.88 29.57 -0.12
N ALA A 12 23.19 29.17 -1.36
CA ALA A 12 22.87 27.86 -1.89
C ALA A 12 23.66 26.79 -1.08
N GLY A 13 23.05 26.32 0.01
CA GLY A 13 23.53 25.16 0.75
C GLY A 13 23.28 23.91 -0.07
N LYS A 14 24.35 23.32 -0.62
CA LYS A 14 24.33 21.97 -1.17
C LYS A 14 24.03 21.00 -0.03
N PHE A 15 22.78 20.56 0.08
CA PHE A 15 22.42 19.38 0.88
C PHE A 15 22.83 18.12 0.12
N THR A 16 24.14 17.88 0.06
CA THR A 16 24.69 16.56 -0.25
C THR A 16 25.25 15.99 1.03
N ASP A 17 24.39 15.51 1.91
CA ASP A 17 24.81 14.53 2.89
C ASP A 17 23.66 13.58 3.20
N LYS A 18 23.76 12.41 2.56
CA LYS A 18 23.17 11.13 2.93
C LYS A 18 21.89 11.21 3.77
N LEU A 19 20.76 11.41 3.09
CA LEU A 19 19.56 10.69 3.48
C LEU A 19 19.93 9.20 3.42
N GLN A 20 20.28 8.61 4.56
CA GLN A 20 19.99 7.20 4.74
C GLN A 20 18.49 7.13 4.54
N THR A 21 18.06 6.57 3.41
CA THR A 21 16.72 6.05 3.24
C THR A 21 16.40 5.36 4.56
N PRO A 22 15.30 5.72 5.26
CA PRO A 22 14.76 4.84 6.27
C PRO A 22 14.75 3.45 5.63
N PRO A 23 15.11 2.36 6.34
CA PRO A 23 14.90 1.05 5.77
C PRO A 23 13.46 1.07 5.29
N GLU A 24 13.27 0.96 3.98
CA GLU A 24 11.99 0.58 3.41
C GLU A 24 11.47 -0.47 4.38
N ALA A 25 10.24 -0.36 4.84
CA ALA A 25 9.59 -1.56 5.33
C ALA A 25 9.58 -2.50 4.13
N GLN A 26 10.70 -3.22 3.94
CA GLN A 26 10.90 -4.27 2.99
C GLN A 26 9.96 -5.33 3.54
N LEU A 27 8.70 -5.22 3.12
CA LEU A 27 7.75 -6.30 3.14
C LEU A 27 8.56 -7.50 2.71
N SER A 28 8.73 -8.45 3.63
CA SER A 28 9.55 -9.62 3.37
C SER A 28 9.04 -10.20 2.06
N GLN A 29 9.91 -10.36 1.06
CA GLN A 29 9.52 -11.00 -0.20
C GLN A 29 8.97 -12.42 0.04
N ASP A 30 9.17 -12.96 1.25
CA ASP A 30 8.66 -14.26 1.69
C ASP A 30 7.29 -14.19 2.38
N ALA A 31 6.77 -13.00 2.72
CA ALA A 31 5.47 -12.83 3.35
C ALA A 31 4.33 -13.15 2.37
N VAL A 32 3.40 -13.99 2.84
CA VAL A 32 2.22 -14.39 2.06
C VAL A 32 1.16 -13.29 2.14
N ALA A 33 0.90 -12.65 1.00
CA ALA A 33 -0.15 -11.65 0.84
C ALA A 33 -1.54 -12.30 0.73
N GLY A 34 -1.62 -13.48 0.08
CA GLY A 34 -2.84 -14.23 -0.13
C GLY A 34 -2.63 -15.42 -1.05
N TYR A 35 -3.69 -15.88 -1.71
CA TYR A 35 -3.64 -17.03 -2.61
C TYR A 35 -4.49 -16.80 -3.85
N ILE A 36 -3.97 -17.18 -5.02
CA ILE A 36 -4.74 -17.24 -6.26
C ILE A 36 -5.31 -18.65 -6.41
N TYR A 37 -6.61 -18.74 -6.57
CA TYR A 37 -7.29 -20.01 -6.82
C TYR A 37 -8.53 -19.77 -7.70
N LEU A 38 -8.74 -20.60 -8.73
CA LEU A 38 -9.85 -20.44 -9.69
C LEU A 38 -9.92 -19.03 -10.30
N ASN A 39 -8.76 -18.45 -10.63
CA ASN A 39 -8.62 -17.08 -11.15
C ASN A 39 -9.19 -16.00 -10.21
N ARG A 40 -9.19 -16.25 -8.90
CA ARG A 40 -9.65 -15.31 -7.87
C ARG A 40 -8.65 -15.26 -6.72
N VAL A 41 -8.60 -14.13 -6.04
CA VAL A 41 -7.71 -13.94 -4.89
C VAL A 41 -8.47 -14.06 -3.58
N PHE A 42 -7.86 -14.82 -2.67
CA PHE A 42 -8.39 -15.16 -1.36
C PHE A 42 -7.37 -14.85 -0.26
N THR A 43 -7.89 -14.40 0.88
CA THR A 43 -7.16 -14.59 2.15
C THR A 43 -7.14 -16.08 2.50
N GLY A 44 -6.18 -16.52 3.33
CA GLY A 44 -6.07 -17.92 3.72
C GLY A 44 -7.37 -18.54 4.26
N PRO A 45 -8.08 -17.91 5.22
CA PRO A 45 -9.35 -18.42 5.72
C PRO A 45 -10.46 -18.49 4.64
N GLN A 46 -10.54 -17.50 3.76
CA GLN A 46 -11.53 -17.51 2.66
C GLN A 46 -11.23 -18.62 1.64
N LEU A 47 -9.95 -18.90 1.39
CA LEU A 47 -9.53 -19.99 0.52
C LEU A 47 -9.99 -21.34 1.09
N VAL A 48 -9.64 -21.62 2.36
CA VAL A 48 -10.02 -22.87 3.04
C VAL A 48 -11.54 -23.05 3.04
N ALA A 49 -12.30 -22.00 3.38
CA ALA A 49 -13.76 -22.05 3.34
C ALA A 49 -14.31 -22.34 1.93
N THR A 50 -13.67 -21.78 0.89
CA THR A 50 -14.05 -22.01 -0.52
C THR A 50 -13.79 -23.45 -0.94
N MET A 51 -12.62 -24.01 -0.61
CA MET A 51 -12.27 -25.39 -0.94
C MET A 51 -13.11 -26.42 -0.16
N ILE A 52 -13.47 -26.14 1.11
CA ILE A 52 -14.44 -26.94 1.88
C ILE A 52 -15.81 -26.93 1.18
N LYS A 53 -16.31 -25.74 0.79
CA LYS A 53 -17.61 -25.60 0.11
C LYS A 53 -17.67 -26.37 -1.22
N ARG A 54 -16.52 -26.53 -1.89
CA ARG A 54 -16.37 -27.30 -3.12
C ARG A 54 -16.20 -28.81 -2.89
N GLY A 55 -16.01 -29.24 -1.64
CA GLY A 55 -15.80 -30.64 -1.28
C GLY A 55 -14.38 -31.14 -1.49
N GLU A 56 -13.41 -30.24 -1.70
CA GLU A 56 -11.98 -30.57 -1.89
C GLU A 56 -11.25 -30.76 -0.55
N LEU A 57 -11.77 -30.13 0.51
CA LEU A 57 -11.28 -30.26 1.87
C LEU A 57 -12.39 -30.75 2.81
N SER A 58 -11.98 -31.42 3.87
CA SER A 58 -12.90 -31.78 4.96
C SER A 58 -13.26 -30.54 5.79
N PRO A 59 -14.45 -30.50 6.43
CA PRO A 59 -14.84 -29.37 7.30
C PRO A 59 -13.86 -29.07 8.44
N ALA A 60 -13.10 -30.07 8.91
CA ALA A 60 -12.10 -29.91 9.96
C ALA A 60 -10.90 -29.02 9.55
N ALA A 61 -10.70 -28.80 8.25
CA ALA A 61 -9.64 -27.91 7.77
C ALA A 61 -9.86 -26.44 8.16
N ALA A 62 -11.09 -26.04 8.52
CA ALA A 62 -11.39 -24.66 8.92
C ALA A 62 -10.66 -24.22 10.20
N ASP A 63 -10.28 -25.17 11.07
CA ASP A 63 -9.60 -24.92 12.35
C ASP A 63 -8.07 -25.09 12.27
N MET A 64 -7.54 -25.33 11.07
CA MET A 64 -6.11 -25.60 10.83
C MET A 64 -5.39 -24.38 10.27
N ASP A 65 -4.06 -24.36 10.43
CA ASP A 65 -3.21 -23.40 9.72
C ASP A 65 -3.34 -23.61 8.20
N VAL A 66 -3.38 -22.51 7.46
CA VAL A 66 -3.65 -22.53 6.02
C VAL A 66 -2.54 -23.26 5.26
N GLU A 67 -1.28 -23.08 5.65
CA GLU A 67 -0.16 -23.76 5.00
C GLU A 67 -0.17 -25.26 5.28
N ASP A 68 -0.54 -25.67 6.48
CA ASP A 68 -0.71 -27.09 6.83
C ASP A 68 -1.84 -27.74 6.03
N VAL A 69 -2.97 -27.04 5.87
CA VAL A 69 -4.09 -27.50 5.04
C VAL A 69 -3.66 -27.68 3.59
N LEU A 70 -2.97 -26.69 3.03
CA LEU A 70 -2.51 -26.75 1.64
C LEU A 70 -1.44 -27.84 1.45
N ASN A 71 -0.51 -28.02 2.40
CA ASN A 71 0.46 -29.11 2.37
C ASN A 71 -0.21 -30.49 2.38
N GLN A 72 -1.22 -30.69 3.23
CA GLN A 72 -1.96 -31.95 3.26
C GLN A 72 -2.75 -32.19 1.97
N HIS A 73 -3.42 -31.15 1.44
CA HIS A 73 -4.18 -31.26 0.20
C HIS A 73 -3.28 -31.54 -1.00
N ALA A 74 -2.12 -30.87 -1.10
CA ALA A 74 -1.15 -31.11 -2.15
C ALA A 74 -0.57 -32.53 -2.08
N GLY A 75 -0.19 -32.98 -0.88
CA GLY A 75 0.30 -34.34 -0.67
C GLY A 75 -0.73 -35.41 -1.06
N ALA A 76 -2.02 -35.18 -0.79
CA ALA A 76 -3.09 -36.09 -1.18
C ALA A 76 -3.31 -36.16 -2.71
N ASN A 77 -3.01 -35.08 -3.43
CA ASN A 77 -3.18 -34.98 -4.89
C ASN A 77 -1.87 -35.10 -5.68
N ALA A 78 -0.75 -35.43 -5.02
CA ALA A 78 0.59 -35.50 -5.61
C ALA A 78 1.02 -34.20 -6.33
N ILE A 79 0.69 -33.05 -5.74
CA ILE A 79 1.02 -31.72 -6.26
C ILE A 79 2.31 -31.22 -5.61
N GLU A 80 3.25 -30.74 -6.43
CA GLU A 80 4.51 -30.15 -5.99
C GLU A 80 4.35 -28.63 -5.80
N ARG A 81 3.95 -28.22 -4.58
CA ARG A 81 3.64 -26.80 -4.27
C ARG A 81 4.80 -25.84 -4.50
N ASP A 82 6.03 -26.32 -4.35
CA ASP A 82 7.24 -25.52 -4.48
C ASP A 82 7.60 -25.20 -5.95
N ASP A 83 6.97 -25.89 -6.91
CA ASP A 83 7.08 -25.60 -8.34
C ASP A 83 5.70 -25.29 -8.95
N GLU A 84 5.29 -24.02 -8.87
CA GLU A 84 4.01 -23.51 -9.38
C GLU A 84 3.81 -23.66 -10.90
N ARG A 85 4.83 -24.11 -11.64
CA ARG A 85 4.72 -24.42 -13.07
C ARG A 85 4.14 -25.81 -13.33
N THR A 86 4.03 -26.64 -12.28
CA THR A 86 3.55 -28.02 -12.38
C THR A 86 2.04 -28.16 -12.27
N PHE A 87 1.33 -27.09 -11.91
CA PHE A 87 -0.12 -27.07 -11.78
C PHE A 87 -0.72 -25.73 -12.23
N ALA A 88 -1.99 -25.78 -12.66
CA ALA A 88 -2.74 -24.59 -13.05
C ALA A 88 -3.42 -23.92 -11.84
N ASP A 89 -3.73 -22.63 -11.97
CA ASP A 89 -4.35 -21.81 -10.91
C ASP A 89 -5.77 -22.28 -10.54
N ASP A 90 -6.43 -23.03 -11.41
CA ASP A 90 -7.73 -23.66 -11.19
C ASP A 90 -7.63 -25.10 -10.67
N GLU A 91 -6.43 -25.66 -10.64
CA GLU A 91 -6.12 -27.00 -10.14
C GLU A 91 -5.70 -26.96 -8.66
N PHE A 92 -4.88 -25.97 -8.27
CA PHE A 92 -4.44 -25.79 -6.89
C PHE A 92 -4.08 -24.34 -6.57
N PRO A 93 -4.24 -23.89 -5.30
CA PRO A 93 -3.94 -22.52 -4.92
C PRO A 93 -2.45 -22.16 -5.07
N LYS A 94 -2.17 -21.03 -5.74
CA LYS A 94 -0.81 -20.44 -5.83
C LYS A 94 -0.59 -19.39 -4.77
N VAL A 95 0.64 -19.29 -4.28
CA VAL A 95 0.98 -18.36 -3.20
C VAL A 95 1.22 -16.99 -3.78
N LEU A 96 0.45 -16.03 -3.30
CA LEU A 96 0.61 -14.65 -3.67
C LEU A 96 1.53 -13.97 -2.64
N ARG A 97 2.74 -13.58 -3.04
CA ARG A 97 3.77 -12.98 -2.15
C ARG A 97 3.74 -11.45 -2.19
N GLU A 98 4.00 -10.79 -1.07
CA GLU A 98 3.88 -9.33 -0.94
C GLU A 98 4.72 -8.53 -1.96
N GLY A 99 5.86 -9.05 -2.42
CA GLY A 99 6.67 -8.40 -3.46
C GLY A 99 6.16 -8.55 -4.90
N ASN A 100 5.14 -9.39 -5.14
CA ASN A 100 4.64 -9.75 -6.47
C ASN A 100 3.19 -9.29 -6.70
N VAL A 101 2.67 -8.39 -5.87
CA VAL A 101 1.26 -7.94 -5.89
C VAL A 101 1.18 -6.44 -5.88
N LEU A 102 0.48 -5.89 -6.86
CA LEU A 102 -0.14 -4.58 -6.69
C LEU A 102 -1.42 -4.80 -5.88
N ILE A 103 -1.47 -4.27 -4.65
CA ILE A 103 -2.57 -4.47 -3.69
C ILE A 103 -3.95 -4.02 -4.27
N SER A 104 -3.94 -3.19 -5.32
CA SER A 104 -5.04 -2.62 -6.11
C SER A 104 -5.82 -3.67 -6.86
N ASP A 105 -5.14 -4.71 -7.34
CA ASP A 105 -5.75 -5.74 -8.16
C ASP A 105 -6.67 -6.64 -7.31
N HIS A 106 -6.52 -6.59 -5.98
CA HIS A 106 -7.13 -7.55 -5.06
C HIS A 106 -7.70 -6.91 -3.77
N PRO A 107 -8.73 -6.03 -3.87
CA PRO A 107 -9.41 -5.44 -2.72
C PRO A 107 -10.09 -6.49 -1.81
N SER A 108 -10.31 -7.72 -2.31
CA SER A 108 -10.83 -8.83 -1.51
C SER A 108 -9.87 -9.34 -0.42
N LEU A 109 -8.60 -8.90 -0.43
CA LEU A 109 -7.63 -9.21 0.62
C LEU A 109 -7.93 -8.46 1.93
N GLY A 110 -8.83 -7.47 1.92
CA GLY A 110 -9.24 -6.71 3.11
C GLY A 110 -8.07 -5.95 3.75
N ARG A 111 -7.06 -5.60 2.95
CA ARG A 111 -5.91 -4.80 3.39
C ARG A 111 -6.16 -3.35 3.02
N GLU A 112 -5.76 -2.46 3.91
CA GLU A 112 -5.83 -1.02 3.70
C GLU A 112 -4.99 -0.61 2.49
N TYR A 113 -5.58 0.15 1.57
CA TYR A 113 -4.89 0.78 0.46
C TYR A 113 -5.36 2.23 0.30
N TRP A 114 -4.53 3.07 -0.31
CA TRP A 114 -4.80 4.48 -0.52
C TRP A 114 -4.80 4.80 -2.02
N ASN A 115 -5.74 5.62 -2.45
CA ASN A 115 -5.81 6.13 -3.82
C ASN A 115 -5.47 7.62 -3.83
N PHE A 116 -4.62 8.04 -4.77
CA PHE A 116 -4.40 9.44 -5.10
C PHE A 116 -4.98 9.76 -6.49
N PRO A 117 -6.13 10.46 -6.58
CA PRO A 117 -6.81 10.63 -7.87
C PRO A 117 -6.02 11.54 -8.84
N GLY A 118 -5.71 11.02 -10.04
CA GLY A 118 -5.17 11.80 -11.16
C GLY A 118 -3.73 11.48 -11.57
N TYR A 119 -3.03 10.65 -10.79
CA TYR A 119 -1.76 10.02 -11.14
C TYR A 119 -1.89 8.52 -10.91
N ASP A 120 -1.10 7.73 -11.66
CA ASP A 120 -1.19 6.26 -11.86
C ASP A 120 -2.17 5.57 -10.90
N GLU A 121 -3.19 4.90 -11.45
CA GLU A 121 -4.29 4.21 -10.73
C GLU A 121 -3.81 3.08 -9.78
N ASP A 122 -2.51 3.06 -9.53
CA ASP A 122 -1.80 2.17 -8.65
C ASP A 122 -2.13 2.46 -7.17
N PRO A 123 -2.28 1.39 -6.38
CA PRO A 123 -2.59 1.46 -4.97
C PRO A 123 -1.33 1.90 -4.24
N LEU A 124 -1.48 2.78 -3.27
CA LEU A 124 -0.35 3.18 -2.44
C LEU A 124 -0.57 2.72 -1.00
N THR A 125 0.52 2.48 -0.29
CA THR A 125 0.47 2.53 1.18
C THR A 125 0.08 3.94 1.60
N GLY A 126 -0.36 4.13 2.84
CA GLY A 126 -0.65 5.48 3.34
C GLY A 126 0.54 6.41 3.14
N ASP A 127 1.74 5.96 3.50
CA ASP A 127 2.96 6.75 3.38
C ASP A 127 3.33 7.01 1.90
N GLY A 128 3.18 6.01 1.02
CA GLY A 128 3.39 6.19 -0.41
C GLY A 128 2.42 7.21 -1.02
N ALA A 129 1.16 7.22 -0.58
CA ALA A 129 0.17 8.18 -1.04
C ALA A 129 0.47 9.60 -0.54
N LEU A 130 0.98 9.74 0.68
CA LEU A 130 1.40 11.02 1.24
C LEU A 130 2.64 11.56 0.51
N ASP A 131 3.63 10.70 0.25
CA ASP A 131 4.85 11.08 -0.47
C ASP A 131 4.54 11.50 -1.91
N GLU A 132 3.68 10.76 -2.60
CA GLU A 132 3.26 11.09 -3.97
C GLU A 132 2.47 12.41 -4.01
N PHE A 133 1.57 12.62 -3.04
CA PHE A 133 0.86 13.88 -2.88
C PHE A 133 1.83 15.05 -2.63
N ALA A 134 2.81 14.86 -1.75
CA ALA A 134 3.82 15.88 -1.46
C ALA A 134 4.66 16.22 -2.69
N GLN A 135 5.10 15.22 -3.45
CA GLN A 135 5.84 15.44 -4.70
C GLN A 135 5.03 16.18 -5.76
N THR A 136 3.73 15.86 -5.88
CA THR A 136 2.83 16.52 -6.83
C THR A 136 2.66 18.01 -6.52
N LEU A 137 2.73 18.37 -5.25
CA LEU A 137 2.61 19.74 -4.77
C LEU A 137 3.96 20.44 -4.58
N ASP A 138 5.08 19.75 -4.80
CA ASP A 138 6.42 20.27 -4.55
C ASP A 138 6.70 21.50 -5.42
N GLY A 139 7.18 22.57 -4.78
CA GLY A 139 7.44 23.87 -5.40
C GLY A 139 6.20 24.69 -5.80
N VAL A 140 4.97 24.19 -5.58
CA VAL A 140 3.71 24.91 -5.91
C VAL A 140 3.11 25.61 -4.69
N TYR A 141 3.29 25.06 -3.49
CA TYR A 141 2.70 25.57 -2.25
C TYR A 141 3.74 25.98 -1.21
N THR A 142 3.27 26.71 -0.21
CA THR A 142 4.11 27.32 0.81
C THR A 142 4.36 26.37 1.99
N ASP A 143 5.41 26.62 2.77
CA ASP A 143 5.79 25.81 3.94
C ASP A 143 4.64 25.71 4.97
N GLU A 144 3.78 26.73 5.05
CA GLU A 144 2.60 26.78 5.93
C GLU A 144 1.59 25.67 5.63
N LEU A 145 1.56 25.13 4.40
CA LEU A 145 0.69 23.99 4.09
C LEU A 145 1.11 22.74 4.88
N TRP A 146 2.43 22.56 5.04
CA TRP A 146 3.05 21.39 5.66
C TRP A 146 3.28 21.56 7.17
N GLU A 147 3.02 22.74 7.73
CA GLU A 147 3.26 23.04 9.14
C GLU A 147 2.47 22.10 10.06
N GLY A 148 3.20 21.44 10.98
CA GLY A 148 2.63 20.50 11.93
C GLY A 148 2.49 19.06 11.42
N THR A 149 2.92 18.76 10.18
CA THR A 149 3.08 17.38 9.72
C THR A 149 4.26 16.71 10.43
N ASP A 150 4.11 15.41 10.70
CA ASP A 150 5.11 14.54 11.30
C ASP A 150 5.11 13.20 10.56
N TYR A 151 6.14 12.98 9.73
CA TYR A 151 6.29 11.77 8.91
C TYR A 151 6.63 10.52 9.73
N SER A 152 6.76 10.63 11.05
CA SER A 152 6.79 9.46 11.95
C SER A 152 5.39 8.98 12.36
N LEU A 153 4.35 9.78 12.08
CA LEU A 153 2.94 9.44 12.31
C LEU A 153 2.29 8.90 11.03
N PRO A 154 1.18 8.14 11.15
CA PRO A 154 0.49 7.58 9.99
C PRO A 154 0.03 8.66 9.00
N ALA A 155 0.00 8.34 7.71
CA ALA A 155 -0.45 9.25 6.66
C ALA A 155 -1.80 9.92 6.91
N GLU A 156 -2.76 9.22 7.53
CA GLU A 156 -4.07 9.79 7.91
C GLU A 156 -3.95 11.01 8.84
N HIS A 157 -2.98 10.98 9.76
CA HIS A 157 -2.69 12.12 10.63
C HIS A 157 -2.20 13.31 9.79
N ASN A 158 -1.18 13.09 8.96
CA ASN A 158 -0.57 14.13 8.13
C ASN A 158 -1.56 14.73 7.14
N LEU A 159 -2.36 13.91 6.47
CA LEU A 159 -3.41 14.37 5.55
C LEU A 159 -4.50 15.18 6.26
N THR A 160 -4.80 14.86 7.53
CA THR A 160 -5.72 15.66 8.35
C THR A 160 -5.15 17.05 8.64
N VAL A 161 -3.86 17.13 8.99
CA VAL A 161 -3.16 18.41 9.22
C VAL A 161 -3.13 19.24 7.93
N ILE A 162 -2.70 18.65 6.82
CA ILE A 162 -2.66 19.29 5.50
C ILE A 162 -4.04 19.82 5.10
N LYS A 163 -5.09 19.03 5.32
CA LYS A 163 -6.48 19.45 5.04
C LYS A 163 -6.88 20.67 5.86
N ALA A 164 -6.52 20.71 7.15
CA ALA A 164 -6.82 21.86 8.01
C ALA A 164 -6.05 23.12 7.56
N ASN A 165 -4.77 22.97 7.22
CA ASN A 165 -3.95 24.08 6.73
C ASN A 165 -4.46 24.61 5.39
N ALA A 166 -4.84 23.73 4.46
CA ALA A 166 -5.43 24.11 3.18
C ALA A 166 -6.70 24.96 3.34
N VAL A 167 -7.57 24.62 4.30
CA VAL A 167 -8.75 25.43 4.64
C VAL A 167 -8.34 26.83 5.11
N ASN A 168 -7.34 26.93 5.99
CA ASN A 168 -6.86 28.22 6.49
C ASN A 168 -6.23 29.09 5.39
N LEU A 169 -5.60 28.45 4.40
CA LEU A 169 -4.97 29.10 3.25
C LEU A 169 -5.94 29.37 2.09
N GLY A 170 -7.19 28.89 2.18
CA GLY A 170 -8.17 29.00 1.11
C GLY A 170 -7.85 28.15 -0.12
N ILE A 171 -7.10 27.06 0.06
CA ILE A 171 -6.72 26.12 -0.99
C ILE A 171 -7.83 25.08 -1.16
N ASP A 172 -8.35 24.94 -2.37
CA ASP A 172 -9.27 23.87 -2.77
C ASP A 172 -8.54 22.89 -3.70
N PHE A 173 -8.01 21.83 -3.09
CA PHE A 173 -7.30 20.76 -3.79
C PHE A 173 -8.13 20.09 -4.89
N THR A 174 -9.44 19.95 -4.71
CA THR A 174 -10.30 19.35 -5.73
C THR A 174 -10.49 20.30 -6.92
N ALA A 175 -10.70 21.58 -6.67
CA ALA A 175 -10.77 22.58 -7.75
C ALA A 175 -9.45 22.71 -8.53
N LEU A 176 -8.33 22.41 -7.88
CA LEU A 176 -6.99 22.42 -8.47
C LEU A 176 -6.64 21.13 -9.23
N GLY A 177 -7.48 20.09 -9.15
CA GLY A 177 -7.23 18.80 -9.80
C GLY A 177 -6.30 17.86 -9.04
N TYR A 178 -5.99 18.15 -7.78
CA TYR A 178 -5.10 17.36 -6.91
C TYR A 178 -5.80 17.01 -5.60
N PRO A 179 -6.94 16.29 -5.62
CA PRO A 179 -7.67 15.97 -4.39
C PRO A 179 -6.80 15.16 -3.42
N LEU A 180 -7.05 15.32 -2.12
CA LEU A 180 -6.31 14.58 -1.10
C LEU A 180 -6.45 13.05 -1.30
N PRO A 181 -5.38 12.28 -1.04
CA PRO A 181 -5.45 10.83 -1.03
C PRO A 181 -6.55 10.30 -0.11
N THR A 182 -7.21 9.23 -0.53
CA THR A 182 -8.29 8.59 0.23
C THR A 182 -7.97 7.15 0.57
N ARG A 183 -8.22 6.79 1.84
CA ARG A 183 -8.10 5.42 2.36
C ARG A 183 -9.27 4.55 1.90
N HIS A 184 -8.97 3.31 1.56
CA HIS A 184 -9.89 2.25 1.17
C HIS A 184 -9.59 0.95 1.94
N ASN A 185 -10.62 0.10 2.06
CA ASN A 185 -10.59 -1.20 2.72
C ASN A 185 -11.09 -2.30 1.79
#